data_AF-A0A7L2I868-F1
#
_entry.id   AF-A0A7L2I868-F1
#
_cell.length_a   1.000
_cell.length_b   1.000
_cell.length_c   1.000
_cell.angle_alpha   90.00
_cell.angle_beta   90.00
_cell.angle_gamma   90.00
#
_symmetry.space_group_name_H-M   'P 1'
#
loop_
_entity.id
_entity.type
_entity.pdbx_description
1 polymer ?
#
loop_
_entity_poly.entity_id
_entity_poly.type
_entity_poly.pdbx_seq_one_letter_code
_entity_poly.pdbx_strand_id
1 'polypeptide(L)'
;TNDNEAGNEWILPNHSFTENVQEFTQSWQVNKCSLLQKKVKLCPVTAKQKLCKVFFEDSHSPLKNCFKVVDPKPFYSMCTHDTCQSRELKAACNLAAAFVHLCKRNFVPVEIPPQWQVWF
;
A
#
# COMPACT_ATOMS: atom_id res chain seq x y z
N THR A 1 5.41 18.66 -2.27
CA THR A 1 5.11 20.04 -1.78
C THR A 1 3.61 20.36 -1.69
N ASN A 2 2.71 19.45 -2.07
CA ASN A 2 1.25 19.65 -2.08
C ASN A 2 0.78 20.91 -2.85
N ASP A 3 1.52 21.26 -3.88
CA ASP A 3 1.24 22.31 -4.87
C ASP A 3 0.56 21.74 -6.14
N ASN A 4 0.27 20.44 -6.14
CA ASN A 4 -0.22 19.65 -7.29
C ASN A 4 0.79 19.51 -8.45
N GLU A 5 2.08 19.68 -8.20
CA GLU A 5 3.14 19.47 -9.20
C GLU A 5 3.92 18.18 -8.94
N ALA A 6 3.57 17.10 -9.62
CA ALA A 6 4.23 15.80 -9.40
C ALA A 6 5.75 15.82 -9.70
N GLY A 7 6.21 16.71 -10.59
CA GLY A 7 7.61 16.77 -11.03
C GLY A 7 8.58 17.31 -9.98
N ASN A 8 8.09 17.98 -8.93
CA ASN A 8 8.91 18.63 -7.92
C ASN A 8 8.79 17.95 -6.54
N GLU A 9 8.10 16.80 -6.46
CA GLU A 9 7.77 16.15 -5.18
C GLU A 9 9.02 15.65 -4.43
N TRP A 10 10.11 15.39 -5.15
CA TRP A 10 11.39 14.95 -4.59
C TRP A 10 12.38 16.11 -4.41
N ILE A 11 11.91 17.16 -3.75
CA ILE A 11 12.75 18.30 -3.34
C ILE A 11 13.56 17.95 -2.08
N LEU A 12 14.84 18.29 -2.09
CA LEU A 12 15.76 18.11 -0.96
C LEU A 12 15.70 19.31 -0.01
N PRO A 13 16.21 19.21 1.23
CA PRO A 13 16.23 20.32 2.19
C PRO A 13 17.01 21.57 1.71
N ASN A 14 17.94 21.41 0.78
CA ASN A 14 18.68 22.50 0.14
C ASN A 14 17.95 23.09 -1.09
N HIS A 15 16.69 22.70 -1.31
CA HIS A 15 15.84 23.09 -2.45
C HIS A 15 16.27 22.56 -3.83
N SER A 16 17.29 21.70 -3.92
CA SER A 16 17.56 20.99 -5.17
C SER A 16 16.61 19.80 -5.36
N PHE A 17 16.50 19.31 -6.59
CA PHE A 17 15.70 18.14 -6.91
C PHE A 17 16.57 16.89 -7.05
N THR A 18 16.00 15.73 -6.79
CA THR A 18 16.62 14.43 -7.09
C THR A 18 15.64 13.53 -7.84
N GLU A 19 16.17 12.60 -8.65
CA GLU A 19 15.41 11.49 -9.25
C GLU A 19 15.56 10.19 -8.43
N ASN A 20 16.24 10.24 -7.29
CA ASN A 20 16.53 9.08 -6.46
C ASN A 20 15.72 9.13 -5.16
N VAL A 21 14.74 8.23 -5.05
CA VAL A 21 13.88 8.13 -3.86
C VAL A 21 14.67 7.81 -2.58
N GLN A 22 15.79 7.07 -2.67
CA GLN A 22 16.64 6.80 -1.52
C GLN A 22 17.40 8.05 -1.07
N GLU A 23 17.93 8.85 -2.00
CA GLU A 23 18.57 10.13 -1.68
C GLU A 23 17.57 11.10 -1.05
N PHE A 24 16.39 11.24 -1.65
CA PHE A 24 15.29 12.04 -1.12
C PHE A 24 14.99 11.63 0.33
N THR A 25 14.67 10.35 0.56
CA THR A 25 14.31 9.85 1.90
C THR A 25 15.44 10.04 2.92
N GLN A 26 16.69 9.89 2.52
CA GLN A 26 17.86 10.08 3.40
C GLN A 26 18.10 11.54 3.76
N SER A 27 17.86 12.47 2.83
CA SER A 27 18.09 13.90 3.06
C SER A 27 17.16 14.49 4.12
N TRP A 28 15.95 13.91 4.27
CA TRP A 28 14.91 14.36 5.19
C TRP A 28 14.96 13.68 6.58
N GLN A 29 16.00 12.90 6.88
CA GLN A 29 16.14 12.29 8.20
C GLN A 29 16.44 13.36 9.27
N VAL A 30 15.69 13.34 10.38
CA VAL A 30 15.92 14.27 11.51
C VAL A 30 17.18 13.91 12.30
N ASN A 31 17.45 12.61 12.43
CA ASN A 31 18.63 12.06 13.10
C ASN A 31 19.38 11.15 12.12
N LYS A 32 20.69 10.95 12.34
CA LYS A 32 21.48 9.99 11.56
C LYS A 32 21.00 8.56 11.86
N CYS A 33 20.14 8.05 10.99
CA CYS A 33 19.69 6.66 11.02
C CYS A 33 20.63 5.83 10.14
N SER A 34 21.12 4.70 10.67
CA SER A 34 21.81 3.72 9.83
C SER A 34 20.79 3.04 8.94
N LEU A 35 20.98 3.16 7.62
CA LEU A 35 20.20 2.37 6.68
C LEU A 35 20.56 0.90 6.86
N LEU A 36 19.65 0.15 7.46
CA LEU A 36 19.64 -1.29 7.28
C LEU A 36 19.25 -1.53 5.82
N GLN A 37 20.24 -1.83 4.97
CA GLN A 37 19.97 -2.43 3.67
C GLN A 37 19.17 -3.70 3.93
N LYS A 38 17.85 -3.62 3.75
CA LYS A 38 16.96 -4.74 3.95
C LYS A 38 17.26 -5.70 2.79
N LYS A 39 17.99 -6.79 3.08
CA LYS A 39 18.20 -7.85 2.10
C LYS A 39 16.84 -8.24 1.55
N VAL A 40 16.66 -8.07 0.23
CA VAL A 40 15.45 -8.50 -0.46
C VAL A 40 15.34 -10.01 -0.27
N LYS A 41 14.50 -10.42 0.67
CA LYS A 41 14.22 -11.84 0.87
C LYS A 41 13.27 -12.28 -0.24
N LEU A 42 13.61 -13.37 -0.90
CA LEU A 42 12.71 -14.00 -1.86
C LEU A 42 11.42 -14.36 -1.12
N CYS A 43 10.29 -13.83 -1.58
CA CYS A 43 8.98 -14.08 -1.01
C CYS A 43 8.38 -15.34 -1.62
N PRO A 44 8.32 -16.48 -0.90
CA PRO A 44 7.62 -17.64 -1.41
C PRO A 44 6.13 -17.31 -1.52
N VAL A 45 5.46 -17.86 -2.53
CA VAL A 45 4.00 -17.74 -2.63
C VAL A 45 3.36 -18.50 -1.48
N THR A 46 2.81 -17.78 -0.51
CA THR A 46 2.15 -18.36 0.67
C THR A 46 0.64 -18.26 0.57
N ALA A 47 -0.09 -19.01 1.40
CA ALA A 47 -1.54 -18.89 1.54
C ALA A 47 -2.03 -17.44 1.80
N LYS A 48 -1.17 -16.56 2.32
CA LYS A 48 -1.50 -15.15 2.59
C LYS A 48 -1.52 -14.28 1.34
N GLN A 49 -0.70 -14.59 0.34
CA GLN A 49 -0.79 -13.92 -0.95
C GLN A 49 -2.11 -14.25 -1.67
N LYS A 50 -2.72 -15.40 -1.37
CA LYS A 50 -4.08 -15.71 -1.85
C LYS A 50 -5.11 -14.70 -1.31
N LEU A 51 -4.96 -14.23 -0.07
CA LEU A 51 -5.85 -13.22 0.49
C LEU A 51 -5.72 -11.86 -0.23
N CYS A 52 -4.50 -11.47 -0.60
CA CYS A 52 -4.27 -10.27 -1.42
C CYS A 52 -5.01 -10.37 -2.77
N LYS A 53 -5.00 -11.55 -3.40
CA LYS A 53 -5.78 -11.80 -4.63
C LYS A 53 -7.27 -11.67 -4.38
N VAL A 54 -7.80 -12.29 -3.32
CA VAL A 54 -9.21 -12.20 -2.95
C VAL A 54 -9.66 -10.76 -2.77
N PHE A 55 -8.84 -9.90 -2.18
CA PHE A 55 -9.20 -8.49 -2.00
C PHE A 55 -9.08 -7.65 -3.28
N PHE A 56 -7.98 -7.78 -4.03
CA PHE A 56 -7.58 -6.77 -5.01
C PHE A 56 -7.51 -7.26 -6.46
N GLU A 57 -7.62 -8.56 -6.72
CA GLU A 57 -7.50 -9.13 -8.08
C GLU A 57 -8.72 -9.95 -8.48
N ASP A 58 -9.36 -10.66 -7.54
CA ASP A 58 -10.46 -11.56 -7.82
C ASP A 58 -11.70 -10.82 -8.33
N SER A 59 -12.26 -11.33 -9.42
CA SER A 59 -13.52 -10.88 -9.99
C SER A 59 -14.74 -11.08 -9.07
N HIS A 60 -14.62 -11.89 -8.01
CA HIS A 60 -15.63 -12.07 -6.96
C HIS A 60 -15.27 -11.33 -5.68
N SER A 61 -14.26 -10.46 -5.70
CA SER A 61 -13.91 -9.64 -4.54
C SER A 61 -15.12 -8.82 -4.08
N PRO A 62 -15.41 -8.76 -2.77
CA PRO A 62 -16.36 -7.80 -2.21
C PRO A 62 -16.01 -6.34 -2.53
N LEU A 63 -14.74 -6.06 -2.85
CA LEU A 63 -14.23 -4.72 -3.20
C LEU A 63 -14.36 -4.41 -4.70
N LYS A 64 -14.77 -5.37 -5.54
CA LYS A 64 -14.75 -5.27 -7.01
C LYS A 64 -15.46 -4.03 -7.55
N ASN A 65 -16.59 -3.65 -6.95
CA ASN A 65 -17.38 -2.49 -7.41
C ASN A 65 -16.55 -1.19 -7.37
N CYS A 66 -15.56 -1.12 -6.49
CA CYS A 66 -14.70 0.04 -6.32
C CYS A 66 -13.47 0.05 -7.25
N PHE A 67 -13.14 -1.07 -7.91
CA PHE A 67 -11.98 -1.15 -8.82
C PHE A 67 -12.08 -0.19 -10.02
N LYS A 68 -13.29 0.30 -10.33
CA LYS A 68 -13.53 1.27 -11.40
C LYS A 68 -13.13 2.70 -11.02
N VAL A 69 -13.03 3.00 -9.73
CA VAL A 69 -12.78 4.37 -9.21
C VAL A 69 -11.49 4.45 -8.38
N VAL A 70 -11.00 3.31 -7.88
CA VAL A 70 -9.71 3.18 -7.20
C VAL A 70 -8.93 2.06 -7.87
N ASP A 71 -7.71 2.34 -8.33
CA ASP A 71 -6.83 1.31 -8.91
C ASP A 71 -6.40 0.30 -7.83
N PRO A 72 -6.74 -0.99 -7.97
CA PRO A 72 -6.36 -1.99 -6.98
C PRO A 72 -4.89 -2.45 -7.11
N LYS A 73 -4.20 -2.17 -8.22
CA LYS A 73 -2.84 -2.68 -8.46
C LYS A 73 -1.82 -2.25 -7.40
N PRO A 74 -1.77 -0.98 -6.95
CA PRO A 74 -0.83 -0.57 -5.90
C PRO A 74 -1.10 -1.30 -4.58
N PHE A 75 -2.37 -1.52 -4.24
CA PHE A 75 -2.79 -2.24 -3.04
C PHE A 75 -2.43 -3.72 -3.09
N TYR A 76 -2.64 -4.37 -4.24
CA TYR A 76 -2.22 -5.75 -4.46
C TYR A 76 -0.70 -5.92 -4.28
N SER A 77 0.09 -5.08 -4.96
CA SER A 77 1.55 -5.11 -4.86
C SER A 77 2.03 -4.90 -3.43
N MET A 78 1.49 -3.89 -2.73
CA MET A 78 1.82 -3.62 -1.33
C MET A 78 1.40 -4.77 -0.40
N CYS A 79 0.22 -5.36 -0.63
CA CYS A 79 -0.25 -6.50 0.16
C CYS A 79 0.66 -7.72 0.04
N THR A 80 1.06 -8.08 -1.18
CA THR A 80 1.95 -9.24 -1.41
C THR A 80 3.35 -9.01 -0.81
N HIS A 81 3.83 -7.76 -0.84
CA HIS A 81 5.10 -7.37 -0.24
C HIS A 81 5.04 -7.40 1.31
N ASP A 82 4.02 -6.80 1.92
CA ASP A 82 3.94 -6.68 3.38
C ASP A 82 3.61 -8.01 4.05
N THR A 83 2.75 -8.83 3.44
CA THR A 83 2.44 -10.18 3.92
C THR A 83 3.60 -11.16 3.77
N CYS A 84 4.62 -10.82 2.96
CA CYS A 84 5.86 -11.58 2.90
C CYS A 84 6.79 -11.26 4.09
N GLN A 85 6.80 -10.01 4.54
CA GLN A 85 7.66 -9.56 5.63
C GLN A 85 7.05 -9.83 7.01
N SER A 86 5.73 -10.01 7.09
CA SER A 86 4.99 -10.26 8.32
C SER A 86 4.40 -11.67 8.42
N ARG A 87 4.44 -12.26 9.61
CA ARG A 87 3.71 -13.50 9.90
C ARG A 87 2.21 -13.27 10.09
N GLU A 88 1.72 -12.04 10.05
CA GLU A 88 0.35 -11.70 10.42
C GLU A 88 -0.52 -11.33 9.21
N LEU A 89 -1.82 -11.66 9.29
CA LEU A 89 -2.84 -11.24 8.33
C LEU A 89 -3.18 -9.75 8.43
N LYS A 90 -2.77 -9.11 9.53
CA LYS A 90 -3.07 -7.71 9.85
C LYS A 90 -2.68 -6.74 8.74
N ALA A 91 -1.54 -6.97 8.06
CA ALA A 91 -1.12 -6.12 6.95
C ALA A 91 -2.12 -6.13 5.78
N ALA A 92 -2.61 -7.31 5.39
CA ALA A 92 -3.62 -7.43 4.33
C ALA A 92 -4.94 -6.77 4.73
N CYS A 93 -5.37 -6.96 5.98
CA CYS A 93 -6.60 -6.33 6.50
C CYS A 93 -6.49 -4.79 6.55
N ASN A 94 -5.35 -4.25 7.00
CA ASN A 94 -5.12 -2.81 7.01
C ASN A 94 -5.20 -2.20 5.60
N LEU A 95 -4.63 -2.89 4.61
CA LEU A 95 -4.71 -2.45 3.22
C LEU A 95 -6.14 -2.52 2.67
N ALA A 96 -6.89 -3.57 3.04
CA ALA A 96 -8.30 -3.66 2.69
C ALA A 96 -9.11 -2.52 3.35
N ALA A 97 -8.79 -2.14 4.60
CA ALA A 97 -9.44 -1.03 5.31
C ALA A 97 -9.22 0.29 4.58
N ALA A 98 -7.96 0.55 4.20
CA ALA A 98 -7.58 1.73 3.44
C ALA A 98 -8.30 1.77 2.07
N PHE A 99 -8.39 0.63 1.39
CA PHE A 99 -9.12 0.55 0.13
C PHE A 99 -10.62 0.86 0.31
N VAL A 100 -11.28 0.23 1.28
CA VAL A 100 -12.68 0.52 1.64
C VAL A 100 -12.89 2.01 1.94
N HIS A 101 -11.96 2.63 2.67
CA HIS A 101 -12.03 4.06 2.96
C HIS A 101 -12.01 4.90 1.68
N LEU A 102 -11.14 4.59 0.72
CA LEU A 102 -11.11 5.25 -0.58
C LEU A 102 -12.39 5.00 -1.40
N CYS A 103 -12.95 3.80 -1.32
CA CYS A 103 -14.24 3.50 -1.97
C CYS A 103 -15.36 4.38 -1.44
N LYS A 104 -15.46 4.52 -0.11
CA LYS A 104 -16.43 5.40 0.54
C LYS A 104 -16.22 6.87 0.13
N ARG A 105 -14.97 7.31 0.03
CA ARG A 105 -14.63 8.68 -0.43
C ARG A 105 -15.03 8.93 -1.89
N ASN A 106 -15.07 7.88 -2.71
CA ASN A 106 -15.58 7.90 -4.08
C ASN A 106 -17.07 7.53 -4.19
N PHE A 107 -17.80 7.52 -3.07
CA PHE A 107 -19.24 7.23 -3.00
C PHE A 107 -19.64 5.84 -3.55
N VAL A 108 -18.71 4.88 -3.54
CA VAL A 108 -18.99 3.49 -3.90
C VAL A 108 -19.29 2.69 -2.62
N PRO A 109 -20.53 2.21 -2.43
CA PRO A 109 -20.85 1.34 -1.31
C PRO A 109 -20.13 0.00 -1.47
N VAL A 110 -19.56 -0.48 -0.37
CA VAL A 110 -18.85 -1.76 -0.32
C VAL A 110 -19.45 -2.57 0.80
N GLU A 111 -20.02 -3.73 0.46
CA GLU A 111 -20.54 -4.67 1.45
C GLU A 111 -19.38 -5.52 1.96
N ILE A 112 -18.99 -5.28 3.21
CA ILE A 112 -17.94 -6.04 3.86
C ILE A 112 -18.58 -7.25 4.54
N PRO A 113 -18.17 -8.48 4.19
CA PRO A 113 -18.70 -9.67 4.83
C PRO A 113 -18.50 -9.65 6.36
N PRO A 114 -19.45 -10.14 7.17
CA PRO A 114 -19.36 -10.08 8.64
C PRO A 114 -18.08 -10.69 9.22
N GLN A 115 -17.56 -11.74 8.58
CA GLN A 115 -16.30 -12.39 8.97
C GLN A 115 -15.07 -11.48 8.81
N TRP A 116 -15.17 -10.39 8.07
CA TRP A 116 -14.12 -9.38 7.92
C TRP A 116 -14.31 -8.18 8.86
N GLN A 117 -15.54 -7.93 9.34
CA GLN A 117 -15.86 -6.84 10.26
C GLN A 117 -15.15 -6.94 11.61
N VAL A 118 -14.78 -8.15 12.03
CA VAL A 118 -14.04 -8.38 13.29
C VAL A 118 -12.61 -7.81 13.26
N TRP A 119 -12.11 -7.43 12.07
CA TRP A 119 -10.76 -6.91 11.85
C TRP A 119 -10.74 -5.41 11.49
N PHE A 120 -11.90 -4.75 11.49
CA PHE A 120 -12.07 -3.32 11.18
C PHE A 120 -12.52 -2.52 12.40
#